data_AF-A0AAX6BEC6-F1
#
_entry.id   AF-A0AAX6BEC6-F1
#
_cell.length_a   1.000
_cell.length_b   1.000
_cell.length_c   1.000
_cell.angle_alpha   90.00
_cell.angle_beta   90.00
_cell.angle_gamma   90.00
#
_symmetry.space_group_name_H-M   'P 1'
#
loop_
_entity.id
_entity.type
_entity.pdbx_description
1 polymer ?
#
loop_
_entity_poly.entity_id
_entity_poly.type
_entity_poly.pdbx_seq_one_letter_code
_entity_poly.pdbx_strand_id
1 'polypeptide(L)'
;MNTFTISLKPLENHMSDDIYISSALFSRVKCKHEFTLTVGSITKEVKATVFQHRECCFMMSEALFADFCFPYETHQLRGIYEENTFRMGPVISIVTEVREDEEPFGSISVFCKEFVQACKELGCFCYVSKLSDVKSLSPKGYVYRGDRWVYSDVPFPGIVHNRIHARKTEQSADFQTFKTFLKEHDVPFFNARYLNKWTVFQQLKDVVHLLPYLPKTYQLRSRQDLLDALELHDDVFLKPVHGSQGKNIFKISKKEKYILDYTTFTQTYEKEYESLYDLFETLYSQLKRQGFLIQEGISLQTYKQCPFDFRILCHKKDDLTWKITSIVTRVSKPGNFVSNLARGGDIHPPQQVLTQLYDSKTTRHILSLLKEIAIEICTQLSHPSELYAEFGIDLAIDQEGKPWIIEVNVKPSKQLDSSASSVRPSTKALLDYCLHATNFQFAKEDLR
;
A
#
# COMPACT_ATOMS: atom_id res chain seq x y z
N MET A 1 24.22 -1.49 15.44
CA MET A 1 23.00 -1.50 16.25
C MET A 1 22.56 -2.93 16.49
N ASN A 2 22.71 -3.44 17.70
CA ASN A 2 22.08 -4.71 18.06
C ASN A 2 20.68 -4.39 18.55
N THR A 3 19.69 -4.66 17.69
CA THR A 3 18.27 -4.57 18.05
C THR A 3 17.90 -5.80 18.88
N PHE A 4 17.13 -5.65 19.95
CA PHE A 4 16.71 -6.77 20.80
C PHE A 4 15.28 -6.56 21.31
N THR A 5 14.65 -7.63 21.78
CA THR A 5 13.28 -7.53 22.34
C THR A 5 13.33 -7.02 23.79
N ILE A 6 12.46 -6.06 24.10
CA ILE A 6 12.25 -5.50 25.44
C ILE A 6 10.76 -5.62 25.78
N SER A 7 10.47 -6.15 26.97
CA SER A 7 9.10 -6.06 27.52
C SER A 7 8.94 -4.78 28.33
N LEU A 8 7.90 -3.99 28.02
CA LEU A 8 7.41 -2.93 28.88
C LEU A 8 6.28 -3.49 29.74
N LYS A 9 6.48 -3.56 31.06
CA LYS A 9 5.51 -4.15 31.99
C LYS A 9 4.93 -3.05 32.90
N PRO A 10 3.62 -3.10 33.22
CA PRO A 10 3.03 -2.28 34.27
C PRO A 10 3.68 -2.54 35.63
N LEU A 11 3.87 -1.48 36.42
CA LEU A 11 4.28 -1.54 37.83
C LEU A 11 3.05 -1.38 38.72
N GLU A 12 2.62 -2.46 39.38
CA GLU A 12 1.44 -2.43 40.25
C GLU A 12 1.67 -1.55 41.51
N ASN A 13 0.68 -0.71 41.85
CA ASN A 13 0.59 0.06 43.11
C ASN A 13 1.62 1.18 43.35
N HIS A 14 2.18 1.78 42.29
CA HIS A 14 3.08 2.94 42.41
C HIS A 14 2.55 4.16 41.63
N MET A 15 2.39 5.29 42.33
CA MET A 15 1.88 6.57 41.79
C MET A 15 3.01 7.55 41.39
N SER A 16 4.28 7.18 41.58
CA SER A 16 5.49 7.95 41.25
C SER A 16 5.99 7.66 39.83
N ASP A 17 6.85 8.52 39.26
CA ASP A 17 7.52 8.33 37.95
C ASP A 17 8.62 7.23 38.00
N ASP A 18 8.35 6.14 38.72
CA ASP A 18 9.31 5.07 38.93
C ASP A 18 9.45 4.21 37.67
N ILE A 19 10.70 4.06 37.23
CA ILE A 19 11.09 3.07 36.23
C ILE A 19 12.09 2.08 36.83
N TYR A 20 11.86 0.80 36.57
CA TYR A 20 12.77 -0.27 36.94
C TYR A 20 13.33 -0.93 35.69
N ILE A 21 14.64 -1.20 35.70
CA ILE A 21 15.33 -1.92 34.63
C ILE A 21 15.80 -3.27 35.15
N SER A 22 15.48 -4.34 34.41
CA SER A 22 15.90 -5.70 34.77
C SER A 22 17.42 -5.83 34.79
N SER A 23 17.97 -6.63 35.71
CA SER A 23 19.40 -6.93 35.78
C SER A 23 19.93 -7.57 34.49
N ALA A 24 19.09 -8.38 33.80
CA ALA A 24 19.38 -8.90 32.47
C ALA A 24 19.56 -7.80 31.41
N LEU A 25 18.63 -6.85 31.30
CA LEU A 25 18.75 -5.75 30.34
C LEU A 25 19.91 -4.82 30.68
N PHE A 26 20.03 -4.42 31.95
CA PHE A 26 21.09 -3.54 32.44
C PHE A 26 22.47 -4.13 32.14
N SER A 27 22.66 -5.44 32.35
CA SER A 27 23.93 -6.13 32.05
C SER A 27 24.16 -6.31 30.55
N ARG A 28 23.11 -6.54 29.77
CA ARG A 28 23.19 -6.72 28.30
C ARG A 28 23.73 -5.46 27.61
N VAL A 29 23.22 -4.29 27.99
CA VAL A 29 23.59 -3.03 27.32
C VAL A 29 24.58 -2.18 28.09
N LYS A 30 24.84 -2.50 29.38
CA LYS A 30 25.75 -1.77 30.27
C LYS A 30 25.44 -0.27 30.35
N CYS A 31 24.16 0.06 30.48
CA CYS A 31 23.70 1.45 30.54
C CYS A 31 24.00 2.11 31.89
N LYS A 32 23.89 3.44 31.95
CA LYS A 32 23.87 4.19 33.21
C LYS A 32 22.53 4.00 33.93
N HIS A 33 22.45 4.41 35.19
CA HIS A 33 21.17 4.48 35.92
C HIS A 33 20.28 5.63 35.45
N GLU A 34 20.88 6.69 34.89
CA GLU A 34 20.18 7.81 34.28
C GLU A 34 20.40 7.74 32.77
N PHE A 35 19.31 7.66 32.01
CA PHE A 35 19.33 7.52 30.56
C PHE A 35 18.11 8.17 29.91
N THR A 36 18.19 8.37 28.61
CA THR A 36 17.09 8.85 27.81
C THR A 36 16.25 7.67 27.32
N LEU A 37 14.94 7.73 27.49
CA LEU A 37 13.98 6.75 26.99
C LEU A 37 13.10 7.39 25.92
N THR A 38 13.17 6.85 24.71
CA THR A 38 12.36 7.26 23.57
C THR A 38 11.41 6.13 23.20
N VAL A 39 10.11 6.41 23.16
CA VAL A 39 9.10 5.45 22.68
C VAL A 39 8.24 6.13 21.63
N GLY A 40 8.24 5.57 20.41
CA GLY A 40 7.77 6.32 19.24
C GLY A 40 8.64 7.56 19.05
N SER A 41 8.03 8.74 19.16
CA SER A 41 8.68 10.06 19.05
C SER A 41 8.69 10.86 20.35
N ILE A 42 8.11 10.32 21.44
CA ILE A 42 8.18 10.92 22.78
C ILE A 42 9.49 10.49 23.44
N THR A 43 10.23 11.45 23.98
CA THR A 43 11.52 11.24 24.63
C THR A 43 11.53 11.84 26.03
N LYS A 44 12.02 11.08 27.02
CA LYS A 44 12.15 11.54 28.41
C LYS A 44 13.47 11.08 29.01
N GLU A 45 14.05 11.92 29.87
CA GLU A 45 15.13 11.47 30.77
C GLU A 45 14.51 10.73 31.95
N VAL A 46 15.07 9.57 32.28
CA VAL A 46 14.56 8.73 33.36
C VAL A 46 15.70 8.21 34.23
N LYS A 47 15.40 7.96 35.50
CA LYS A 47 16.32 7.37 36.46
C LYS A 47 15.81 6.00 36.88
N ALA A 48 16.48 4.95 36.42
CA ALA A 48 16.04 3.58 36.64
C ALA A 48 16.71 2.90 37.84
N THR A 49 15.87 2.23 38.62
CA THR A 49 16.31 1.31 39.67
C THR A 49 16.50 -0.09 39.07
N VAL A 50 17.62 -0.73 39.34
CA VAL A 50 17.88 -2.08 38.85
C VAL A 50 17.17 -3.09 39.75
N PHE A 51 16.42 -4.02 39.15
CA PHE A 51 15.79 -5.12 39.86
C PHE A 51 16.22 -6.47 39.29
N GLN A 52 16.24 -7.50 40.14
CA GLN A 52 16.67 -8.83 39.72
C GLN A 52 15.61 -9.51 38.85
N HIS A 53 15.92 -9.70 37.56
CA HIS A 53 15.01 -10.37 36.63
C HIS A 53 15.78 -10.93 35.43
N ARG A 54 15.34 -12.09 34.92
CA ARG A 54 16.03 -12.84 33.85
C ARG A 54 15.70 -12.36 32.43
N GLU A 55 14.50 -11.85 32.22
CA GLU A 55 14.10 -11.29 30.92
C GLU A 55 14.54 -9.83 30.81
N CYS A 56 14.84 -9.38 29.59
CA CYS A 56 15.09 -7.98 29.29
C CYS A 56 13.78 -7.20 29.31
N CYS A 57 13.50 -6.52 30.42
CA CYS A 57 12.29 -5.71 30.58
C CYS A 57 12.53 -4.43 31.37
N PHE A 58 11.61 -3.49 31.16
CA PHE A 58 11.33 -2.35 32.03
C PHE A 58 10.01 -2.59 32.77
N MET A 59 9.92 -2.12 34.02
CA MET A 59 8.64 -1.92 34.71
C MET A 59 8.43 -0.41 34.87
N MET A 60 7.25 0.09 34.50
CA MET A 60 6.94 1.53 34.53
C MET A 60 5.61 1.76 35.26
N SER A 61 5.54 2.85 36.02
CA SER A 61 4.29 3.30 36.64
C SER A 61 3.23 3.73 35.62
N GLU A 62 1.98 3.81 36.07
CA GLU A 62 0.86 4.29 35.25
C GLU A 62 1.11 5.72 34.73
N ALA A 63 1.75 6.58 35.53
CA ALA A 63 2.13 7.93 35.14
C ALA A 63 3.09 7.93 33.93
N LEU A 64 4.14 7.10 33.97
CA LEU A 64 5.06 6.96 32.83
C LEU A 64 4.38 6.36 31.60
N PHE A 65 3.46 5.40 31.77
CA PHE A 65 2.67 4.89 30.64
C PHE A 65 1.82 5.99 29.99
N ALA A 66 1.14 6.81 30.80
CA ALA A 66 0.33 7.94 30.32
C ALA A 66 1.19 8.99 29.61
N ASP A 67 2.37 9.27 30.15
CA ASP A 67 3.36 10.18 29.58
C ASP A 67 3.85 9.78 28.17
N PHE A 68 4.05 8.48 27.94
CA PHE A 68 4.36 7.95 26.61
C PHE A 68 3.09 7.65 25.78
N CYS A 69 1.90 7.95 26.32
CA CYS A 69 0.59 7.63 25.76
C CYS A 69 0.42 6.14 25.41
N PHE A 70 1.13 5.25 26.10
CA PHE A 70 0.95 3.82 25.93
C PHE A 70 -0.23 3.30 26.73
N PRO A 71 -0.97 2.33 26.19
CA PRO A 71 -1.93 1.59 27.00
C PRO A 71 -1.26 0.93 28.21
N TYR A 72 -1.89 1.03 29.38
CA TYR A 72 -1.39 0.44 30.63
C TYR A 72 -1.56 -1.09 30.64
N GLU A 73 -0.72 -1.77 29.87
CA GLU A 73 -0.65 -3.21 29.72
C GLU A 73 0.78 -3.63 29.34
N THR A 74 1.06 -4.93 29.31
CA THR A 74 2.39 -5.40 28.89
C THR A 74 2.55 -5.32 27.37
N HIS A 75 3.63 -4.69 26.92
CA HIS A 75 4.00 -4.61 25.49
C HIS A 75 5.35 -5.27 25.25
N GLN A 76 5.46 -6.03 24.16
CA GLN A 76 6.75 -6.52 23.66
C GLN A 76 7.16 -5.63 22.49
N LEU A 77 8.28 -4.92 22.65
CA LEU A 77 8.79 -3.99 21.65
C LEU A 77 10.23 -4.33 21.26
N ARG A 78 10.67 -3.90 20.09
CA ARG A 78 12.10 -3.84 19.79
C ARG A 78 12.71 -2.67 20.54
N GLY A 79 13.93 -2.88 21.01
CA GLY A 79 14.76 -1.92 21.69
C GLY A 79 16.09 -1.76 20.99
N ILE A 80 16.57 -0.52 20.96
CA ILE A 80 17.92 -0.14 20.55
C ILE A 80 18.49 0.68 21.69
N TYR A 81 19.75 0.47 22.04
CA TYR A 81 20.46 1.29 23.01
C TYR A 81 21.73 1.86 22.37
N GLU A 82 21.81 3.18 22.26
CA GLU A 82 22.97 3.91 21.73
C GLU A 82 23.11 5.25 22.45
N GLU A 83 24.35 5.69 22.70
CA GLU A 83 24.65 7.00 23.28
C GLU A 83 23.83 7.34 24.54
N ASN A 84 23.66 6.36 25.43
CA ASN A 84 22.84 6.49 26.64
C ASN A 84 21.34 6.77 26.40
N THR A 85 20.84 6.37 25.25
CA THR A 85 19.44 6.48 24.84
C THR A 85 18.88 5.11 24.48
N PHE A 86 17.78 4.71 25.12
CA PHE A 86 16.96 3.59 24.72
C PHE A 86 15.87 4.07 23.76
N ARG A 87 15.80 3.48 22.56
CA ARG A 87 14.71 3.69 21.61
C ARG A 87 13.87 2.42 21.54
N MET A 88 12.58 2.54 21.77
CA MET A 88 11.62 1.43 21.75
C MET A 88 10.55 1.64 20.68
N GLY A 89 10.27 0.60 19.89
CA GLY A 89 9.32 0.68 18.79
C GLY A 89 9.61 -0.34 17.67
N PRO A 90 9.28 -0.02 16.41
CA PRO A 90 8.61 1.21 15.98
C PRO A 90 7.14 1.25 16.42
N VAL A 91 6.64 2.48 16.58
CA VAL A 91 5.20 2.76 16.67
C VAL A 91 4.70 3.08 15.27
N ILE A 92 3.75 2.29 14.77
CA ILE A 92 3.23 2.37 13.40
C ILE A 92 1.76 2.77 13.44
N SER A 93 1.40 3.81 12.69
CA SER A 93 0.01 4.19 12.47
C SER A 93 -0.43 3.82 11.04
N ILE A 94 -1.57 3.15 10.92
CA ILE A 94 -2.28 3.00 9.63
C ILE A 94 -3.39 4.06 9.61
N VAL A 95 -3.29 5.02 8.70
CA VAL A 95 -4.30 6.08 8.56
C VAL A 95 -5.30 5.70 7.47
N THR A 96 -6.58 5.68 7.81
CA THR A 96 -7.68 5.31 6.90
C THR A 96 -8.97 6.03 7.27
N GLU A 97 -9.98 5.98 6.40
CA GLU A 97 -11.36 6.29 6.79
C GLU A 97 -11.89 5.24 7.75
N VAL A 98 -12.64 5.70 8.75
CA VAL A 98 -13.23 4.86 9.79
C VAL A 98 -14.74 5.06 9.83
N ARG A 99 -15.48 3.97 9.95
CA ARG A 99 -16.93 3.90 10.10
C ARG A 99 -17.31 3.63 11.56
N GLU A 100 -18.51 4.05 11.94
CA GLU A 100 -19.08 3.81 13.27
C GLU A 100 -19.88 2.49 13.25
N ASP A 101 -19.24 1.39 12.86
CA ASP A 101 -19.82 0.04 12.79
C ASP A 101 -18.84 -1.01 13.38
N GLU A 102 -19.26 -2.29 13.42
CA GLU A 102 -18.46 -3.39 13.98
C GLU A 102 -17.15 -3.66 13.20
N GLU A 103 -17.11 -3.28 11.91
CA GLU A 103 -15.93 -3.39 11.06
C GLU A 103 -15.43 -2.01 10.62
N PRO A 104 -14.78 -1.27 11.54
CA PRO A 104 -14.56 0.17 11.40
C PRO A 104 -13.76 0.56 10.15
N PHE A 105 -13.04 -0.37 9.52
CA PHE A 105 -12.13 -0.10 8.38
C PHE A 105 -12.60 -0.72 7.06
N GLY A 106 -13.83 -1.24 7.00
CA GLY A 106 -14.43 -1.81 5.80
C GLY A 106 -13.51 -2.79 5.07
N SER A 107 -13.21 -2.52 3.79
CA SER A 107 -12.47 -3.47 2.93
C SER A 107 -11.03 -3.78 3.33
N ILE A 108 -10.46 -3.04 4.29
CA ILE A 108 -9.10 -3.28 4.80
C ILE A 108 -9.08 -3.82 6.24
N SER A 109 -10.23 -4.10 6.86
CA SER A 109 -10.31 -4.62 8.23
C SER A 109 -9.43 -5.87 8.44
N VAL A 110 -9.47 -6.82 7.51
CA VAL A 110 -8.62 -8.04 7.53
C VAL A 110 -7.13 -7.67 7.46
N PHE A 111 -6.76 -6.74 6.58
CA PHE A 111 -5.38 -6.28 6.48
C PHE A 111 -4.89 -5.61 7.77
N CYS A 112 -5.71 -4.77 8.41
CA CYS A 112 -5.36 -4.14 9.68
C CYS A 112 -5.14 -5.19 10.78
N LYS A 113 -5.98 -6.22 10.87
CA LYS A 113 -5.81 -7.32 11.84
C LYS A 113 -4.51 -8.10 11.57
N GLU A 114 -4.25 -8.48 10.32
CA GLU A 114 -3.01 -9.17 9.94
C GLU A 114 -1.77 -8.32 10.23
N PHE A 115 -1.83 -7.01 9.96
CA PHE A 115 -0.71 -6.10 10.18
C PHE A 115 -0.41 -5.96 11.67
N VAL A 116 -1.45 -5.82 12.52
CA VAL A 116 -1.27 -5.81 13.98
C VAL A 116 -0.69 -7.13 14.49
N GLN A 117 -1.14 -8.27 13.95
CA GLN A 117 -0.58 -9.58 14.32
C GLN A 117 0.90 -9.69 13.95
N ALA A 118 1.27 -9.28 12.74
CA ALA A 118 2.66 -9.25 12.29
C ALA A 118 3.52 -8.33 13.18
N CYS A 119 2.98 -7.16 13.56
CA CYS A 119 3.64 -6.24 14.48
C CYS A 119 3.91 -6.88 15.83
N LYS A 120 2.93 -7.60 16.41
CA LYS A 120 3.12 -8.31 17.69
C LYS A 120 4.25 -9.35 17.60
N GLU A 121 4.31 -10.12 16.52
CA GLU A 121 5.37 -11.13 16.29
C GLU A 121 6.77 -10.50 16.19
N LEU A 122 6.86 -9.28 15.63
CA LEU A 122 8.13 -8.58 15.42
C LEU A 122 8.44 -7.52 16.48
N GLY A 123 7.67 -7.42 17.58
CA GLY A 123 7.90 -6.43 18.62
C GLY A 123 7.65 -4.99 18.18
N CYS A 124 6.60 -4.73 17.41
CA CYS A 124 6.19 -3.40 16.98
C CYS A 124 4.83 -3.05 17.61
N PHE A 125 4.60 -1.77 17.90
CA PHE A 125 3.27 -1.30 18.30
C PHE A 125 2.54 -0.75 17.08
N CYS A 126 1.30 -1.19 16.84
CA CYS A 126 0.51 -0.74 15.71
C CYS A 126 -0.91 -0.37 16.13
N TYR A 127 -1.41 0.74 15.58
CA TYR A 127 -2.79 1.18 15.72
C TYR A 127 -3.32 1.73 14.40
N VAL A 128 -4.64 1.86 14.29
CA VAL A 128 -5.33 2.46 13.14
C VAL A 128 -5.91 3.80 13.55
N SER A 129 -5.80 4.84 12.72
CA SER A 129 -6.31 6.18 13.07
C SER A 129 -6.99 6.88 11.89
N LYS A 130 -7.86 7.84 12.20
CA LYS A 130 -8.35 8.84 11.24
C LYS A 130 -7.31 9.95 11.09
N LEU A 131 -7.44 10.76 10.04
CA LEU A 131 -6.65 11.98 9.89
C LEU A 131 -6.79 12.92 11.08
N SER A 132 -8.00 13.00 11.65
CA SER A 132 -8.30 13.90 12.75
C SER A 132 -7.61 13.53 14.06
N ASP A 133 -7.15 12.29 14.20
CA ASP A 133 -6.71 11.75 15.47
C ASP A 133 -5.22 12.01 15.73
N VAL A 134 -4.48 12.42 14.70
CA VAL A 134 -3.04 12.68 14.74
C VAL A 134 -2.79 14.16 14.46
N LYS A 135 -3.15 14.99 15.45
CA LYS A 135 -3.00 16.47 15.41
C LYS A 135 -2.08 17.02 16.51
N SER A 136 -1.60 16.14 17.39
CA SER A 136 -0.74 16.47 18.52
C SER A 136 0.18 15.29 18.83
N LEU A 137 1.10 15.47 19.77
CA LEU A 137 1.98 14.42 20.28
C LEU A 137 1.27 13.39 21.18
N SER A 138 -0.04 13.54 21.39
CA SER A 138 -0.88 12.59 22.13
C SER A 138 -2.06 12.17 21.25
N PRO A 139 -1.81 11.41 20.17
CA PRO A 139 -2.85 11.04 19.24
C PRO A 139 -3.81 10.01 19.84
N LYS A 140 -4.93 9.84 19.15
CA LYS A 140 -5.88 8.76 19.41
C LYS A 140 -5.85 7.73 18.27
N GLY A 141 -6.31 6.53 18.57
CA GLY A 141 -6.38 5.47 17.59
C GLY A 141 -7.07 4.23 18.10
N TYR A 142 -7.38 3.34 17.17
CA TYR A 142 -7.95 2.03 17.41
C TYR A 142 -6.83 1.01 17.59
N VAL A 143 -6.78 0.39 18.78
CA VAL A 143 -5.86 -0.69 19.14
C VAL A 143 -6.64 -2.01 19.16
N TYR A 144 -6.05 -3.08 18.63
CA TYR A 144 -6.71 -4.40 18.62
C TYR A 144 -6.45 -5.17 19.92
N ARG A 145 -7.47 -5.28 20.77
CA ARG A 145 -7.42 -5.95 22.08
C ARG A 145 -8.63 -6.85 22.28
N GLY A 146 -8.41 -8.07 22.78
CA GLY A 146 -9.51 -9.00 23.09
C GLY A 146 -10.44 -9.25 21.89
N ASP A 147 -9.85 -9.42 20.70
CA ASP A 147 -10.56 -9.62 19.43
C ASP A 147 -11.47 -8.47 18.95
N ARG A 148 -11.30 -7.28 19.53
CA ARG A 148 -12.03 -6.06 19.15
C ARG A 148 -11.12 -4.87 18.98
N TRP A 149 -11.57 -3.89 18.20
CA TRP A 149 -10.92 -2.58 18.08
C TRP A 149 -11.38 -1.68 19.23
N VAL A 150 -10.44 -1.18 20.02
CA VAL A 150 -10.70 -0.27 21.14
C VAL A 150 -10.09 1.09 20.80
N TYR A 151 -10.91 2.14 20.83
CA TYR A 151 -10.43 3.50 20.61
C TYR A 151 -9.84 4.06 21.91
N SER A 152 -8.57 4.45 21.89
CA SER A 152 -7.85 4.97 23.07
C SER A 152 -6.79 6.00 22.67
N ASP A 153 -6.20 6.65 23.67
CA ASP A 153 -4.93 7.35 23.50
C ASP A 153 -3.84 6.34 23.12
N VAL A 154 -2.92 6.77 22.25
CA VAL A 154 -1.85 5.95 21.69
C VAL A 154 -0.56 6.78 21.57
N PRO A 155 0.61 6.15 21.60
CA PRO A 155 1.88 6.84 21.39
C PRO A 155 1.94 7.52 20.02
N PHE A 156 2.60 8.68 19.95
CA PHE A 156 2.87 9.35 18.68
C PHE A 156 3.71 8.44 17.75
N PRO A 157 3.32 8.27 16.46
CA PRO A 157 3.89 7.24 15.62
C PRO A 157 5.28 7.64 15.13
N GLY A 158 6.16 6.64 15.02
CA GLY A 158 7.46 6.79 14.36
C GLY A 158 7.38 6.63 12.84
N ILE A 159 6.26 6.12 12.31
CA ILE A 159 5.97 6.04 10.88
C ILE A 159 4.47 5.92 10.62
N VAL A 160 3.99 6.51 9.52
CA VAL A 160 2.59 6.48 9.11
C VAL A 160 2.42 5.84 7.73
N HIS A 161 1.55 4.83 7.66
CA HIS A 161 1.07 4.22 6.43
C HIS A 161 -0.24 4.87 5.98
N ASN A 162 -0.23 5.55 4.83
CA ASN A 162 -1.48 6.04 4.23
C ASN A 162 -2.28 4.90 3.57
N ARG A 163 -3.50 4.65 4.05
CA ARG A 163 -4.48 3.75 3.45
C ARG A 163 -5.84 4.40 3.18
N ILE A 164 -5.93 5.73 3.20
CA ILE A 164 -7.13 6.48 2.81
C ILE A 164 -7.52 6.12 1.38
N HIS A 165 -8.78 5.74 1.20
CA HIS A 165 -9.33 5.27 -0.08
C HIS A 165 -9.87 6.40 -0.96
N ALA A 166 -10.36 7.48 -0.36
CA ALA A 166 -10.99 8.59 -1.06
C ALA A 166 -9.97 9.65 -1.49
N ARG A 167 -9.78 9.80 -2.80
CA ARG A 167 -8.95 10.87 -3.39
C ARG A 167 -9.35 12.28 -2.92
N LYS A 168 -10.65 12.52 -2.71
CA LYS A 168 -11.16 13.81 -2.20
C LYS A 168 -10.60 14.11 -0.80
N THR A 169 -10.46 13.10 0.04
CA THR A 169 -9.88 13.24 1.37
C THR A 169 -8.39 13.59 1.28
N GLU A 170 -7.63 12.95 0.37
CA GLU A 170 -6.21 13.29 0.15
C GLU A 170 -5.98 14.69 -0.47
N GLN A 171 -7.02 15.29 -1.04
CA GLN A 171 -7.01 16.64 -1.61
C GLN A 171 -7.50 17.70 -0.62
N SER A 172 -7.94 17.32 0.58
CA SER A 172 -8.48 18.26 1.56
C SER A 172 -7.39 19.11 2.21
N ALA A 173 -7.77 20.26 2.76
CA ALA A 173 -6.88 21.10 3.56
C ALA A 173 -6.39 20.34 4.80
N ASP A 174 -7.27 19.58 5.47
CA ASP A 174 -6.92 18.75 6.63
C ASP A 174 -5.81 17.74 6.32
N PHE A 175 -5.82 17.14 5.12
CA PHE A 175 -4.77 16.23 4.71
C PHE A 175 -3.44 16.94 4.49
N GLN A 176 -3.44 18.17 3.96
CA GLN A 176 -2.21 18.96 3.85
C GLN A 176 -1.67 19.34 5.22
N THR A 177 -2.52 19.80 6.14
CA THR A 177 -2.14 20.09 7.53
C THR A 177 -1.55 18.86 8.21
N PHE A 178 -2.19 17.70 8.04
CA PHE A 178 -1.70 16.42 8.58
C PHE A 178 -0.30 16.06 8.06
N LYS A 179 -0.07 16.15 6.75
CA LYS A 179 1.28 15.91 6.17
C LYS A 179 2.33 16.89 6.68
N THR A 180 1.98 18.18 6.77
CA THR A 180 2.89 19.20 7.30
C THR A 180 3.26 18.90 8.74
N PHE A 181 2.28 18.56 9.58
CA PHE A 181 2.50 18.15 10.96
C PHE A 181 3.44 16.95 11.07
N LEU A 182 3.23 15.89 10.28
CA LEU A 182 4.16 14.74 10.26
C LEU A 182 5.58 15.14 9.83
N LYS A 183 5.71 16.02 8.84
CA LYS A 183 7.00 16.49 8.33
C LYS A 183 7.75 17.33 9.36
N GLU A 184 7.05 18.20 10.09
CA GLU A 184 7.64 19.04 11.16
C GLU A 184 8.16 18.21 12.33
N HIS A 185 7.68 16.98 12.48
CA HIS A 185 8.10 16.02 13.51
C HIS A 185 8.93 14.85 12.95
N ASP A 186 9.47 14.97 11.73
CA ASP A 186 10.32 13.95 11.09
C ASP A 186 9.70 12.54 11.03
N VAL A 187 8.36 12.45 10.96
CA VAL A 187 7.64 11.18 10.86
C VAL A 187 7.48 10.80 9.39
N PRO A 188 8.10 9.70 8.91
CA PRO A 188 7.94 9.27 7.54
C PRO A 188 6.48 8.90 7.24
N PHE A 189 5.98 9.39 6.11
CA PHE A 189 4.62 9.16 5.64
C PHE A 189 4.65 8.60 4.23
N PHE A 190 4.28 7.33 4.07
CA PHE A 190 4.41 6.64 2.79
C PHE A 190 3.09 6.39 2.07
N ASN A 191 3.20 6.29 0.74
CA ASN A 191 2.12 6.16 -0.22
C ASN A 191 1.13 7.33 -0.11
N ALA A 192 1.66 8.55 -0.01
CA ALA A 192 0.94 9.77 0.35
C ALA A 192 -0.24 10.13 -0.56
N ARG A 193 -0.25 9.76 -1.84
CA ARG A 193 -1.37 10.05 -2.74
C ARG A 193 -1.59 8.98 -3.78
N TYR A 194 -2.81 8.89 -4.32
CA TYR A 194 -3.05 8.09 -5.52
C TYR A 194 -2.33 8.66 -6.74
N LEU A 195 -1.82 7.76 -7.58
CA LEU A 195 -1.27 8.12 -8.88
C LEU A 195 -2.37 8.61 -9.84
N ASN A 196 -1.95 9.51 -10.73
CA ASN A 196 -2.72 9.99 -11.85
C ASN A 196 -2.26 9.23 -13.10
N LYS A 197 -3.18 8.63 -13.86
CA LYS A 197 -2.84 7.80 -15.03
C LYS A 197 -2.06 8.58 -16.09
N TRP A 198 -2.42 9.84 -16.31
CA TRP A 198 -1.70 10.71 -17.24
C TRP A 198 -0.29 11.02 -16.73
N THR A 199 -0.13 11.33 -15.44
CA THR A 199 1.20 11.57 -14.84
C THR A 199 2.10 10.34 -14.95
N VAL A 200 1.57 9.16 -14.66
CA VAL A 200 2.32 7.89 -14.81
C VAL A 200 2.74 7.70 -16.27
N PHE A 201 1.83 7.86 -17.23
CA PHE A 201 2.18 7.76 -18.64
C PHE A 201 3.27 8.77 -19.04
N GLN A 202 3.15 10.04 -18.60
CA GLN A 202 4.14 11.08 -18.90
C GLN A 202 5.52 10.77 -18.31
N GLN A 203 5.59 10.17 -17.12
CA GLN A 203 6.86 9.76 -16.52
C GLN A 203 7.48 8.56 -17.24
N LEU A 204 6.66 7.58 -17.65
CA LEU A 204 7.17 6.35 -18.25
C LEU A 204 7.46 6.47 -19.75
N LYS A 205 6.77 7.35 -20.50
CA LYS A 205 6.96 7.49 -21.95
C LYS A 205 8.38 7.94 -22.34
N ASP A 206 9.06 8.66 -21.45
CA ASP A 206 10.40 9.19 -21.70
C ASP A 206 11.49 8.17 -21.28
N VAL A 207 11.09 7.03 -20.72
CA VAL A 207 11.96 5.90 -20.36
C VAL A 207 12.06 4.96 -21.56
N VAL A 208 13.17 5.07 -22.30
CA VAL A 208 13.39 4.43 -23.61
C VAL A 208 13.06 2.92 -23.62
N HIS A 209 13.46 2.18 -22.59
CA HIS A 209 13.23 0.73 -22.50
C HIS A 209 11.85 0.33 -21.98
N LEU A 210 11.06 1.25 -21.40
CA LEU A 210 9.66 1.01 -21.03
C LEU A 210 8.68 1.42 -22.13
N LEU A 211 9.07 2.36 -22.99
CA LEU A 211 8.24 2.88 -24.07
C LEU A 211 7.63 1.78 -24.97
N PRO A 212 8.33 0.69 -25.35
CA PRO A 212 7.75 -0.36 -26.17
C PRO A 212 6.58 -1.11 -25.52
N TYR A 213 6.46 -1.04 -24.19
CA TYR A 213 5.44 -1.72 -23.40
C TYR A 213 4.31 -0.77 -22.94
N LEU A 214 4.37 0.51 -23.31
CA LEU A 214 3.32 1.49 -23.03
C LEU A 214 2.34 1.59 -24.21
N PRO A 215 1.03 1.36 -23.98
CA PRO A 215 0.03 1.65 -25.00
C PRO A 215 0.05 3.15 -25.35
N LYS A 216 -0.14 3.49 -26.63
CA LYS A 216 -0.22 4.91 -27.01
C LYS A 216 -1.37 5.57 -26.25
N THR A 217 -1.08 6.72 -25.64
CA THR A 217 -2.02 7.39 -24.73
C THR A 217 -2.08 8.89 -25.04
N TYR A 218 -3.29 9.43 -25.12
CA TYR A 218 -3.59 10.81 -25.50
C TYR A 218 -4.53 11.44 -24.46
N GLN A 219 -4.50 12.77 -24.32
CA GLN A 219 -5.50 13.46 -23.50
C GLN A 219 -6.78 13.66 -24.31
N LEU A 220 -7.94 13.42 -23.69
CA LEU A 220 -9.23 13.74 -24.29
C LEU A 220 -9.62 15.17 -23.90
N ARG A 221 -9.45 16.13 -24.80
CA ARG A 221 -9.82 17.55 -24.58
C ARG A 221 -11.02 17.96 -25.43
N SER A 222 -11.24 17.26 -26.54
CA SER A 222 -12.25 17.55 -27.54
C SER A 222 -12.68 16.26 -28.25
N ARG A 223 -13.75 16.35 -29.03
CA ARG A 223 -14.16 15.27 -29.94
C ARG A 223 -13.10 14.99 -31.01
N GLN A 224 -12.36 16.02 -31.44
CA GLN A 224 -11.32 15.85 -32.46
C GLN A 224 -10.22 14.91 -31.97
N ASP A 225 -9.80 15.01 -30.70
CA ASP A 225 -8.78 14.11 -30.15
C ASP A 225 -9.23 12.63 -30.23
N LEU A 226 -10.53 12.37 -30.03
CA LEU A 226 -11.10 11.03 -30.16
C LEU A 226 -11.11 10.56 -31.62
N LEU A 227 -11.47 11.45 -32.55
CA LEU A 227 -11.44 11.15 -33.98
C LEU A 227 -10.02 10.78 -34.42
N ASP A 228 -9.04 11.64 -34.10
CA ASP A 228 -7.63 11.43 -34.47
C ASP A 228 -7.10 10.11 -33.90
N ALA A 229 -7.46 9.75 -32.66
CA ALA A 229 -7.07 8.49 -32.08
C ALA A 229 -7.71 7.28 -32.79
N LEU A 230 -8.98 7.38 -33.19
CA LEU A 230 -9.71 6.33 -33.93
C LEU A 230 -9.31 6.23 -35.41
N GLU A 231 -8.56 7.20 -35.95
CA GLU A 231 -7.91 7.08 -37.26
C GLU A 231 -6.59 6.32 -37.19
N LEU A 232 -5.93 6.35 -36.02
CA LEU A 232 -4.67 5.65 -35.78
C LEU A 232 -4.86 4.23 -35.23
N HIS A 233 -5.98 3.97 -34.57
CA HIS A 233 -6.24 2.74 -33.82
C HIS A 233 -7.69 2.28 -34.04
N ASP A 234 -7.88 1.01 -34.35
CA ASP A 234 -9.22 0.43 -34.55
C ASP A 234 -10.05 0.41 -33.25
N ASP A 235 -9.38 0.13 -32.13
CA ASP A 235 -9.96 0.10 -30.79
C ASP A 235 -9.26 1.14 -29.90
N VAL A 236 -10.05 1.90 -29.13
CA VAL A 236 -9.54 2.80 -28.08
C VAL A 236 -10.33 2.67 -26.79
N PHE A 237 -9.67 2.93 -25.67
CA PHE A 237 -10.28 3.00 -24.36
C PHE A 237 -10.30 4.45 -23.84
N LEU A 238 -11.48 4.92 -23.44
CA LEU A 238 -11.61 6.13 -22.64
C LEU A 238 -11.53 5.76 -21.17
N LYS A 239 -10.51 6.26 -20.48
CA LYS A 239 -10.27 5.98 -19.06
C LYS A 239 -10.28 7.28 -18.25
N PRO A 240 -10.93 7.33 -17.09
CA PRO A 240 -10.85 8.50 -16.22
C PRO A 240 -9.43 8.71 -15.70
N VAL A 241 -8.95 9.95 -15.71
CA VAL A 241 -7.62 10.31 -15.21
C VAL A 241 -7.44 9.94 -13.72
N HIS A 242 -8.50 10.10 -12.93
CA HIS A 242 -8.54 9.81 -11.49
C HIS A 242 -9.33 8.54 -11.13
N GLY A 243 -9.70 7.72 -12.11
CA GLY A 243 -10.50 6.51 -11.88
C GLY A 243 -9.72 5.40 -11.16
N SER A 244 -10.45 4.47 -10.55
CA SER A 244 -9.92 3.22 -9.98
C SER A 244 -10.87 2.05 -10.28
N GLN A 245 -10.38 0.81 -10.10
CA GLN A 245 -11.17 -0.42 -10.20
C GLN A 245 -11.88 -0.64 -11.55
N GLY A 246 -11.35 -0.06 -12.63
CA GLY A 246 -11.96 -0.18 -13.96
C GLY A 246 -13.32 0.51 -14.12
N LYS A 247 -13.72 1.39 -13.19
CA LYS A 247 -15.00 2.11 -13.26
C LYS A 247 -14.97 3.19 -14.35
N ASN A 248 -16.09 3.36 -15.03
CA ASN A 248 -16.29 4.35 -16.10
C ASN A 248 -15.24 4.23 -17.22
N ILE A 249 -14.87 3.00 -17.59
CA ILE A 249 -14.05 2.74 -18.77
C ILE A 249 -14.99 2.43 -19.93
N PHE A 250 -14.77 3.13 -21.05
CA PHE A 250 -15.49 2.95 -22.30
C PHE A 250 -14.52 2.40 -23.32
N LYS A 251 -14.87 1.31 -23.99
CA LYS A 251 -14.19 0.86 -25.20
C LYS A 251 -14.95 1.42 -26.39
N ILE A 252 -14.24 1.98 -27.36
CA ILE A 252 -14.81 2.44 -28.61
C ILE A 252 -14.07 1.71 -29.72
N SER A 253 -14.82 1.03 -30.57
CA SER A 253 -14.30 0.30 -31.73
C SER A 253 -14.82 0.98 -33.00
N LYS A 254 -13.93 1.30 -33.94
CA LYS A 254 -14.31 1.82 -35.27
C LYS A 254 -14.30 0.67 -36.28
N LYS A 255 -15.49 0.31 -36.76
CA LYS A 255 -15.68 -0.62 -37.88
C LYS A 255 -16.40 0.11 -39.01
N GLU A 256 -17.41 -0.49 -39.62
CA GLU A 256 -18.36 0.23 -40.50
C GLU A 256 -19.16 1.29 -39.72
N LYS A 257 -19.40 1.02 -38.42
CA LYS A 257 -20.02 1.91 -37.45
C LYS A 257 -19.12 2.06 -36.22
N TYR A 258 -19.49 2.97 -35.32
CA TYR A 258 -18.84 3.11 -34.02
C TYR A 258 -19.56 2.26 -32.98
N ILE A 259 -18.82 1.36 -32.33
CA ILE A 259 -19.33 0.49 -31.27
C ILE A 259 -18.80 1.00 -29.94
N LEU A 260 -19.71 1.31 -29.01
CA LEU A 260 -19.40 1.71 -27.65
C LEU A 260 -19.70 0.55 -26.69
N ASP A 261 -18.65 -0.01 -26.09
CA ASP A 261 -18.77 -0.95 -24.99
C ASP A 261 -18.49 -0.26 -23.67
N TYR A 262 -19.38 -0.47 -22.70
CA TYR A 262 -19.13 0.01 -21.34
C TYR A 262 -19.70 -0.97 -20.32
N THR A 263 -18.99 -1.08 -19.21
CA THR A 263 -19.42 -1.95 -18.11
C THR A 263 -20.01 -1.11 -16.98
N THR A 264 -21.21 -1.45 -16.54
CA THR A 264 -21.74 -1.04 -15.22
C THR A 264 -21.31 -2.07 -14.16
N PHE A 265 -21.75 -1.91 -12.91
CA PHE A 265 -21.50 -2.92 -11.87
C PHE A 265 -22.17 -4.26 -12.15
N THR A 266 -23.19 -4.29 -13.02
CA THR A 266 -24.08 -5.44 -13.20
C THR A 266 -24.07 -6.00 -14.61
N GLN A 267 -23.80 -5.20 -15.64
CA GLN A 267 -23.89 -5.62 -17.04
C GLN A 267 -22.87 -4.91 -17.94
N THR A 268 -22.48 -5.58 -19.01
CA THR A 268 -21.81 -4.97 -20.17
C THR A 268 -22.88 -4.54 -21.14
N TYR A 269 -22.79 -3.29 -21.60
CA TYR A 269 -23.65 -2.76 -22.65
C TYR A 269 -22.82 -2.52 -23.89
N GLU A 270 -23.35 -2.95 -25.02
CA GLU A 270 -22.84 -2.67 -26.36
C GLU A 270 -23.87 -1.78 -27.06
N LYS A 271 -23.44 -0.69 -27.66
CA LYS A 271 -24.31 0.19 -28.43
C LYS A 271 -23.61 0.69 -29.68
N GLU A 272 -24.33 0.64 -30.80
CA GLU A 272 -23.84 1.11 -32.09
C GLU A 272 -24.28 2.55 -32.38
N TYR A 273 -23.44 3.25 -33.13
CA TYR A 273 -23.65 4.62 -33.58
C TYR A 273 -23.19 4.79 -35.03
N GLU A 274 -24.02 5.42 -35.85
CA GLU A 274 -23.71 5.73 -37.26
C GLU A 274 -22.64 6.83 -37.37
N SER A 275 -22.56 7.73 -36.38
CA SER A 275 -21.60 8.83 -36.37
C SER A 275 -20.86 8.95 -35.04
N LEU A 276 -19.61 9.40 -35.12
CA LEU A 276 -18.82 9.72 -33.93
C LEU A 276 -19.44 10.87 -33.14
N TYR A 277 -20.16 11.77 -33.81
CA TYR A 277 -20.88 12.87 -33.17
C TYR A 277 -21.90 12.33 -32.16
N ASP A 278 -22.77 11.43 -32.57
CA ASP A 278 -23.84 10.88 -31.73
C ASP A 278 -23.30 10.05 -30.56
N LEU A 279 -22.22 9.31 -30.81
CA LEU A 279 -21.50 8.58 -29.77
C LEU A 279 -20.94 9.56 -28.73
N PHE A 280 -20.22 10.59 -29.19
CA PHE A 280 -19.58 11.56 -28.31
C PHE A 280 -20.60 12.34 -27.48
N GLU A 281 -21.72 12.76 -28.08
CA GLU A 281 -22.81 13.43 -27.36
C GLU A 281 -23.41 12.54 -26.26
N THR A 282 -23.53 11.22 -26.50
CA THR A 282 -23.97 10.29 -25.45
C THR A 282 -23.02 10.29 -24.25
N LEU A 283 -21.72 10.35 -24.51
CA LEU A 283 -20.69 10.32 -23.46
C LEU A 283 -20.44 11.70 -22.83
N TYR A 284 -20.79 12.80 -23.51
CA TYR A 284 -20.38 14.15 -23.16
C TYR A 284 -20.70 14.54 -21.71
N SER A 285 -21.90 14.16 -21.22
CA SER A 285 -22.31 14.44 -19.84
C SER A 285 -21.40 13.79 -18.78
N GLN A 286 -20.82 12.63 -19.09
CA GLN A 286 -19.86 11.92 -18.22
C GLN A 286 -18.44 12.47 -18.40
N LEU A 287 -18.04 12.73 -19.65
CA LEU A 287 -16.73 13.28 -20.00
C LEU A 287 -16.53 14.69 -19.42
N LYS A 288 -17.59 15.49 -19.27
CA LYS A 288 -17.51 16.84 -18.68
C LYS A 288 -17.34 16.83 -17.15
N ARG A 289 -17.69 15.74 -16.47
CA ARG A 289 -17.62 15.65 -14.99
C ARG A 289 -16.21 15.47 -14.45
N GLN A 290 -15.29 14.94 -15.26
CA GLN A 290 -13.91 14.67 -14.87
C GLN A 290 -13.04 14.48 -16.11
N GLY A 291 -11.72 14.67 -15.98
CA GLY A 291 -10.80 14.42 -17.09
C GLY A 291 -10.73 12.95 -17.51
N PHE A 292 -10.62 12.71 -18.82
CA PHE A 292 -10.40 11.41 -19.43
C PHE A 292 -9.13 11.41 -20.29
N LEU A 293 -8.57 10.22 -20.48
CA LEU A 293 -7.54 9.93 -21.47
C LEU A 293 -8.07 8.93 -22.49
N ILE A 294 -7.52 8.98 -23.69
CA ILE A 294 -7.70 7.97 -24.74
C ILE A 294 -6.48 7.08 -24.71
N GLN A 295 -6.67 5.76 -24.69
CA GLN A 295 -5.58 4.80 -24.75
C GLN A 295 -5.84 3.78 -25.84
N GLU A 296 -4.82 3.43 -26.60
CA GLU A 296 -4.84 2.36 -27.60
C GLU A 296 -5.42 1.05 -27.02
N GLY A 297 -6.31 0.44 -27.78
CA GLY A 297 -6.86 -0.88 -27.49
C GLY A 297 -5.87 -1.97 -27.90
N ILE A 298 -5.43 -2.76 -26.92
CA ILE A 298 -4.53 -3.89 -27.17
C ILE A 298 -5.36 -5.17 -27.25
N SER A 299 -5.15 -5.98 -28.29
CA SER A 299 -5.71 -7.32 -28.42
C SER A 299 -5.02 -8.28 -27.44
N LEU A 300 -5.55 -8.32 -26.22
CA LEU A 300 -4.98 -9.14 -25.14
C LEU A 300 -5.13 -10.64 -25.42
N GLN A 301 -4.15 -11.41 -24.95
CA GLN A 301 -4.23 -12.86 -24.90
C GLN A 301 -5.38 -13.31 -23.98
N THR A 302 -5.94 -14.48 -24.28
CA THR A 302 -7.02 -15.07 -23.49
C THR A 302 -6.61 -16.42 -22.92
N TYR A 303 -7.19 -16.74 -21.78
CA TYR A 303 -7.13 -18.05 -21.15
C TYR A 303 -8.55 -18.56 -21.01
N LYS A 304 -8.88 -19.69 -21.64
CA LYS A 304 -10.27 -20.19 -21.75
C LYS A 304 -11.23 -19.11 -22.26
N GLN A 305 -10.82 -18.43 -23.35
CA GLN A 305 -11.58 -17.33 -24.00
C GLN A 305 -11.82 -16.09 -23.12
N CYS A 306 -11.20 -16.02 -21.94
CA CYS A 306 -11.32 -14.87 -21.04
C CYS A 306 -10.00 -14.09 -21.03
N PRO A 307 -10.03 -12.77 -21.27
CA PRO A 307 -8.86 -11.90 -21.07
C PRO A 307 -8.28 -12.02 -19.67
N PHE A 308 -6.96 -11.89 -19.54
CA PHE A 308 -6.30 -11.89 -18.25
C PHE A 308 -5.20 -10.84 -18.15
N ASP A 309 -4.86 -10.48 -16.91
CA ASP A 309 -3.69 -9.69 -16.59
C ASP A 309 -2.90 -10.31 -15.43
N PHE A 310 -1.68 -9.83 -15.23
CA PHE A 310 -0.80 -10.13 -14.13
C PHE A 310 -0.79 -8.96 -13.15
N ARG A 311 -1.29 -9.21 -11.94
CA ARG A 311 -1.13 -8.33 -10.79
C ARG A 311 0.19 -8.65 -10.11
N ILE A 312 1.15 -7.75 -10.22
CA ILE A 312 2.46 -7.82 -9.59
C ILE A 312 2.49 -6.87 -8.40
N LEU A 313 2.71 -7.40 -7.20
CA LEU A 313 2.90 -6.60 -5.99
C LEU A 313 4.38 -6.42 -5.70
N CYS A 314 4.83 -5.17 -5.76
CA CYS A 314 6.20 -4.76 -5.46
C CYS A 314 6.22 -3.99 -4.15
N HIS A 315 7.21 -4.27 -3.31
CA HIS A 315 7.43 -3.54 -2.07
C HIS A 315 8.87 -3.04 -2.01
N LYS A 316 9.06 -1.87 -1.41
CA LYS A 316 10.37 -1.27 -1.22
C LYS A 316 11.08 -2.05 -0.11
N LYS A 317 12.29 -2.51 -0.39
CA LYS A 317 13.08 -3.30 0.56
C LYS A 317 14.00 -2.40 1.38
N ASP A 318 14.64 -1.46 0.71
CA ASP A 318 15.51 -0.42 1.26
C ASP A 318 15.42 0.81 0.37
N ASP A 319 16.21 1.85 0.64
CA ASP A 319 16.09 3.14 -0.06
C ASP A 319 16.30 3.07 -1.57
N LEU A 320 17.02 2.05 -2.05
CA LEU A 320 17.44 1.91 -3.44
C LEU A 320 16.77 0.74 -4.17
N THR A 321 16.23 -0.24 -3.44
CA THR A 321 15.79 -1.50 -4.07
C THR A 321 14.31 -1.82 -3.86
N TRP A 322 13.69 -2.29 -4.93
CA TRP A 322 12.34 -2.84 -4.96
C TRP A 322 12.38 -4.36 -5.09
N LYS A 323 11.40 -5.03 -4.49
CA LYS A 323 11.25 -6.49 -4.56
C LYS A 323 9.83 -6.86 -4.93
N ILE A 324 9.69 -7.84 -5.83
CA ILE A 324 8.41 -8.48 -6.12
C ILE A 324 8.07 -9.46 -4.99
N THR A 325 6.94 -9.24 -4.35
CA THR A 325 6.42 -10.07 -3.25
C THR A 325 5.38 -11.09 -3.69
N SER A 326 4.65 -10.79 -4.78
CA SER A 326 3.61 -11.65 -5.30
C SER A 326 3.36 -11.32 -6.77
N ILE A 327 3.07 -12.36 -7.55
CA ILE A 327 2.53 -12.24 -8.90
C ILE A 327 1.36 -13.21 -9.00
N VAL A 328 0.20 -12.70 -9.38
CA VAL A 328 -0.99 -13.51 -9.62
C VAL A 328 -1.58 -13.15 -10.98
N THR A 329 -2.14 -14.14 -11.67
CA THR A 329 -2.95 -13.91 -12.86
C THR A 329 -4.40 -13.72 -12.47
N ARG A 330 -5.03 -12.68 -12.99
CA ARG A 330 -6.46 -12.40 -12.82
C ARG A 330 -7.15 -12.63 -14.15
N VAL A 331 -8.03 -13.61 -14.19
CA VAL A 331 -8.80 -13.96 -15.40
C VAL A 331 -10.17 -13.34 -15.30
N SER A 332 -10.64 -12.64 -16.34
CA SER A 332 -11.97 -12.02 -16.33
C SER A 332 -13.08 -13.08 -16.37
N LYS A 333 -14.33 -12.67 -16.07
CA LYS A 333 -15.49 -13.50 -16.39
C LYS A 333 -15.76 -13.49 -17.90
N PRO A 334 -16.38 -14.55 -18.45
CA PRO A 334 -16.86 -14.55 -19.83
C PRO A 334 -17.67 -13.28 -20.16
N GLY A 335 -17.41 -12.65 -21.30
CA GLY A 335 -18.10 -11.44 -21.76
C GLY A 335 -17.59 -10.11 -21.15
N ASN A 336 -16.55 -10.13 -20.30
CA ASN A 336 -15.93 -8.91 -19.77
C ASN A 336 -14.57 -8.63 -20.41
N PHE A 337 -14.41 -7.43 -20.97
CA PHE A 337 -13.14 -6.94 -21.51
C PHE A 337 -12.16 -6.43 -20.44
N VAL A 338 -12.57 -6.36 -19.16
CA VAL A 338 -11.71 -5.94 -18.03
C VAL A 338 -11.53 -7.11 -17.05
N SER A 339 -10.28 -7.53 -16.84
CA SER A 339 -9.83 -8.59 -15.90
C SER A 339 -9.74 -8.15 -14.44
N ASN A 340 -10.71 -7.36 -13.95
CA ASN A 340 -10.69 -6.89 -12.57
C ASN A 340 -11.32 -7.91 -11.60
N LEU A 341 -10.55 -8.34 -10.59
CA LEU A 341 -11.02 -9.21 -9.49
C LEU A 341 -12.27 -8.65 -8.79
N ALA A 342 -12.40 -7.32 -8.66
CA ALA A 342 -13.58 -6.70 -8.07
C ALA A 342 -14.87 -6.93 -8.89
N ARG A 343 -14.75 -7.45 -10.12
CA ARG A 343 -15.86 -7.88 -10.99
C ARG A 343 -16.05 -9.41 -10.99
N GLY A 344 -15.40 -10.11 -10.06
CA GLY A 344 -15.51 -11.55 -9.83
C GLY A 344 -14.69 -12.41 -10.79
N GLY A 345 -13.50 -11.95 -11.18
CA GLY A 345 -12.54 -12.79 -11.92
C GLY A 345 -11.86 -13.85 -11.04
N ASP A 346 -11.24 -14.86 -11.66
CA ASP A 346 -10.53 -15.92 -10.95
C ASP A 346 -9.04 -15.60 -10.79
N ILE A 347 -8.43 -16.08 -9.70
CA ILE A 347 -6.99 -15.94 -9.43
C ILE A 347 -6.26 -17.25 -9.74
N HIS A 348 -5.19 -17.17 -10.52
CA HIS A 348 -4.33 -18.30 -10.85
C HIS A 348 -2.83 -17.97 -10.67
N PRO A 349 -1.98 -18.96 -10.38
CA PRO A 349 -0.54 -18.84 -10.56
C PRO A 349 -0.19 -18.50 -12.02
N PRO A 350 0.70 -17.51 -12.27
CA PRO A 350 1.10 -17.13 -13.62
C PRO A 350 1.64 -18.26 -14.49
N GLN A 351 2.45 -19.13 -13.87
CA GLN A 351 3.02 -20.27 -14.56
C GLN A 351 1.94 -21.24 -15.04
N GLN A 352 0.90 -21.49 -14.24
CA GLN A 352 -0.19 -22.39 -14.62
C GLN A 352 -0.91 -21.92 -15.89
N VAL A 353 -1.19 -20.62 -16.00
CA VAL A 353 -1.86 -20.04 -17.16
C VAL A 353 -0.93 -20.05 -18.38
N LEU A 354 0.30 -19.56 -18.24
CA LEU A 354 1.24 -19.44 -19.36
C LEU A 354 1.64 -20.78 -19.95
N THR A 355 1.80 -21.83 -19.14
CA THR A 355 2.16 -23.17 -19.67
C THR A 355 1.06 -23.82 -20.51
N GLN A 356 -0.18 -23.34 -20.44
CA GLN A 356 -1.25 -23.80 -21.33
C GLN A 356 -1.26 -23.04 -22.68
N LEU A 357 -0.55 -21.91 -22.76
CA LEU A 357 -0.53 -21.03 -23.93
C LEU A 357 0.79 -21.10 -24.68
N TYR A 358 1.90 -21.37 -23.99
CA TYR A 358 3.25 -21.31 -24.53
C TYR A 358 4.13 -22.45 -24.03
N ASP A 359 5.20 -22.75 -24.77
CA ASP A 359 6.24 -23.68 -24.32
C ASP A 359 6.98 -23.17 -23.07
N SER A 360 7.79 -24.05 -22.46
CA SER A 360 8.51 -23.76 -21.21
C SER A 360 9.58 -22.68 -21.31
N LYS A 361 10.20 -22.49 -22.48
CA LYS A 361 11.21 -21.44 -22.72
C LYS A 361 10.51 -20.09 -22.84
N THR A 362 9.47 -20.03 -23.65
CA THR A 362 8.66 -18.82 -23.87
C THR A 362 7.97 -18.38 -22.57
N THR A 363 7.39 -19.32 -21.81
CA THR A 363 6.81 -19.05 -20.48
C THR A 363 7.82 -18.41 -19.53
N ARG A 364 9.03 -18.97 -19.44
CA ARG A 364 10.08 -18.41 -18.57
C ARG A 364 10.51 -17.01 -19.01
N HIS A 365 10.61 -16.80 -20.33
CA HIS A 365 10.97 -15.50 -20.88
C HIS A 365 9.92 -14.43 -20.55
N ILE A 366 8.64 -14.71 -20.81
CA ILE A 366 7.53 -13.79 -20.48
C ILE A 366 7.53 -13.46 -18.99
N LEU A 367 7.67 -14.47 -18.12
CA LEU A 367 7.72 -14.25 -16.67
C LEU A 367 8.92 -13.42 -16.21
N SER A 368 10.09 -13.58 -16.83
CA SER A 368 11.26 -12.72 -16.53
C SER A 368 10.97 -11.28 -16.94
N LEU A 369 10.48 -11.09 -18.17
CA LEU A 369 10.23 -9.78 -18.73
C LEU A 369 9.16 -9.01 -17.94
N LEU A 370 8.07 -9.68 -17.52
CA LEU A 370 7.05 -9.10 -16.64
C LEU A 370 7.65 -8.60 -15.31
N LYS A 371 8.60 -9.36 -14.73
CA LYS A 371 9.28 -8.97 -13.47
C LYS A 371 10.20 -7.78 -13.69
N GLU A 372 10.99 -7.79 -14.75
CA GLU A 372 11.90 -6.71 -15.11
C GLU A 372 11.14 -5.40 -15.35
N ILE A 373 10.08 -5.43 -16.17
CA ILE A 373 9.20 -4.27 -16.41
C ILE A 373 8.62 -3.75 -15.08
N ALA A 374 8.15 -4.64 -14.21
CA ALA A 374 7.56 -4.23 -12.94
C ALA A 374 8.55 -3.52 -12.00
N ILE A 375 9.76 -4.07 -11.82
CA ILE A 375 10.81 -3.45 -11.01
C ILE A 375 11.24 -2.10 -11.60
N GLU A 376 11.33 -2.03 -12.92
CA GLU A 376 11.72 -0.81 -13.59
C GLU A 376 10.67 0.30 -13.42
N ILE A 377 9.38 -0.02 -13.57
CA ILE A 377 8.28 0.91 -13.26
C ILE A 377 8.41 1.43 -11.82
N CYS A 378 8.64 0.55 -10.84
CA CYS A 378 8.82 0.97 -9.45
C CYS A 378 10.00 1.94 -9.29
N THR A 379 11.10 1.67 -9.97
CA THR A 379 12.32 2.49 -9.90
C THR A 379 12.08 3.87 -10.51
N GLN A 380 11.45 3.93 -11.69
CA GLN A 380 11.21 5.19 -12.41
C GLN A 380 10.12 6.06 -11.77
N LEU A 381 9.11 5.46 -11.15
CA LEU A 381 8.06 6.20 -10.44
C LEU A 381 8.44 6.59 -9.01
N SER A 382 9.50 5.99 -8.45
CA SER A 382 10.02 6.38 -7.15
C SER A 382 10.64 7.77 -7.24
N HIS A 383 10.16 8.71 -6.43
CA HIS A 383 10.66 10.07 -6.43
C HIS A 383 11.20 10.44 -5.03
N PRO A 384 12.34 11.16 -4.91
CA PRO A 384 12.90 11.51 -3.61
C PRO A 384 11.95 12.32 -2.71
N SER A 385 11.06 13.12 -3.31
CA SER A 385 10.10 13.94 -2.55
C SER A 385 8.86 13.18 -2.06
N GLU A 386 8.67 11.93 -2.48
CA GLU A 386 7.50 11.13 -2.11
C GLU A 386 7.88 9.70 -1.78
N LEU A 387 7.54 9.31 -0.56
CA LEU A 387 7.88 8.00 -0.06
C LEU A 387 6.87 6.96 -0.55
N TYR A 388 7.29 6.07 -1.45
CA TYR A 388 6.51 4.91 -1.86
C TYR A 388 7.13 3.63 -1.30
N ALA A 389 6.31 2.81 -0.66
CA ALA A 389 6.69 1.52 -0.07
C ALA A 389 6.01 0.33 -0.77
N GLU A 390 4.92 0.56 -1.48
CA GLU A 390 4.19 -0.46 -2.23
C GLU A 390 3.73 0.04 -3.61
N PHE A 391 3.79 -0.85 -4.60
CA PHE A 391 3.12 -0.71 -5.89
C PHE A 391 2.37 -2.00 -6.24
N GLY A 392 1.17 -1.87 -6.79
CA GLY A 392 0.49 -2.91 -7.55
C GLY A 392 0.52 -2.55 -9.03
N ILE A 393 1.21 -3.36 -9.82
CA ILE A 393 1.40 -3.18 -11.25
C ILE A 393 0.56 -4.21 -11.98
N ASP A 394 -0.25 -3.74 -12.91
CA ASP A 394 -1.07 -4.56 -13.79
C ASP A 394 -0.41 -4.58 -15.17
N LEU A 395 0.10 -5.76 -15.54
CA LEU A 395 0.64 -6.02 -16.87
C LEU A 395 -0.26 -7.03 -17.58
N ALA A 396 -0.49 -6.88 -18.88
CA ALA A 396 -1.12 -7.92 -19.69
C ALA A 396 -0.14 -8.37 -20.77
N ILE A 397 -0.50 -9.40 -21.54
CA ILE A 397 0.22 -9.77 -22.75
C ILE A 397 -0.75 -9.76 -23.93
N ASP A 398 -0.27 -9.39 -25.11
CA ASP A 398 -1.03 -9.55 -26.35
C ASP A 398 -0.96 -10.99 -26.89
N GLN A 399 -1.61 -11.24 -28.03
CA GLN A 399 -1.66 -12.54 -28.68
C GLN A 399 -0.27 -13.10 -29.04
N GLU A 400 0.73 -12.24 -29.23
CA GLU A 400 2.12 -12.63 -29.53
C GLU A 400 2.95 -12.87 -28.25
N GLY A 401 2.36 -12.61 -27.08
CA GLY A 401 3.04 -12.77 -25.78
C GLY A 401 3.85 -11.54 -25.37
N LYS A 402 3.75 -10.42 -26.08
CA LYS A 402 4.43 -9.18 -25.72
C LYS A 402 3.71 -8.52 -24.54
N PRO A 403 4.44 -8.12 -23.47
CA PRO A 403 3.84 -7.43 -22.33
C PRO A 403 3.36 -6.01 -22.63
N TRP A 404 2.33 -5.58 -21.89
CA TRP A 404 1.78 -4.23 -21.94
C TRP A 404 1.45 -3.73 -20.54
N ILE A 405 1.82 -2.47 -20.26
CA ILE A 405 1.56 -1.80 -18.98
C ILE A 405 0.12 -1.29 -18.98
N ILE A 406 -0.73 -1.85 -18.11
CA ILE A 406 -2.16 -1.53 -18.05
C ILE A 406 -2.47 -0.51 -16.98
N GLU A 407 -1.96 -0.71 -15.76
CA GLU A 407 -2.19 0.21 -14.64
C GLU A 407 -1.06 0.10 -13.60
N VAL A 408 -0.74 1.22 -12.95
CA VAL A 408 0.14 1.26 -11.79
C VAL A 408 -0.59 1.92 -10.62
N ASN A 409 -0.61 1.24 -9.47
CA ASN A 409 -1.32 1.66 -8.27
C ASN A 409 -0.38 1.69 -7.07
N VAL A 410 -0.49 2.71 -6.23
CA VAL A 410 0.28 2.85 -4.97
C VAL A 410 -0.52 2.44 -3.74
N LYS A 411 -1.80 2.09 -3.88
CA LYS A 411 -2.58 1.52 -2.78
C LYS A 411 -3.36 0.32 -3.32
N PRO A 412 -2.69 -0.77 -3.69
CA PRO A 412 -3.38 -1.95 -4.22
C PRO A 412 -4.45 -2.45 -3.24
N SER A 413 -5.50 -3.06 -3.80
CA SER A 413 -6.55 -3.72 -3.03
C SER A 413 -5.95 -4.75 -2.08
N LYS A 414 -6.53 -4.83 -0.88
CA LYS A 414 -6.20 -5.85 0.12
C LYS A 414 -7.30 -6.92 0.25
N GLN A 415 -8.30 -6.90 -0.64
CA GLN A 415 -9.30 -7.96 -0.77
C GLN A 415 -8.65 -9.18 -1.43
N LEU A 416 -8.27 -10.15 -0.63
CA LEU A 416 -7.90 -11.51 -1.03
C LEU A 416 -8.66 -12.46 -0.11
N ASP A 417 -9.03 -13.63 -0.61
CA ASP A 417 -9.75 -14.65 0.15
C ASP A 417 -8.99 -14.98 1.45
N SER A 418 -9.71 -14.80 2.56
CA SER A 418 -9.27 -14.95 3.95
C SER A 418 -9.05 -16.41 4.37
N SER A 419 -8.81 -17.32 3.43
CA SER A 419 -8.67 -18.76 3.72
C SER A 419 -7.32 -19.13 4.33
N ALA A 420 -6.35 -18.21 4.39
CA ALA A 420 -5.07 -18.43 5.04
C ALA A 420 -5.08 -17.93 6.49
N SER A 421 -4.85 -18.83 7.44
CA SER A 421 -4.64 -18.53 8.88
C SER A 421 -3.35 -17.78 9.19
N SER A 422 -2.59 -17.33 8.17
CA SER A 422 -1.26 -16.73 8.32
C SER A 422 -1.18 -15.36 7.67
N VAL A 423 -0.39 -14.47 8.27
CA VAL A 423 -0.13 -13.12 7.74
C VAL A 423 0.44 -13.22 6.32
N ARG A 424 -0.21 -12.55 5.37
CA ARG A 424 0.19 -12.59 3.95
C ARG A 424 1.59 -11.99 3.72
N PRO A 425 2.36 -12.48 2.73
CA PRO A 425 3.71 -11.98 2.44
C PRO A 425 3.78 -10.47 2.16
N SER A 426 2.74 -9.89 1.54
CA SER A 426 2.70 -8.44 1.27
C SER A 426 2.54 -7.60 2.54
N THR A 427 1.85 -8.10 3.56
CA THR A 427 1.74 -7.45 4.87
C THR A 427 3.10 -7.47 5.58
N LYS A 428 3.80 -8.61 5.55
CA LYS A 428 5.16 -8.73 6.11
C LYS A 428 6.14 -7.78 5.42
N ALA A 429 6.10 -7.69 4.10
CA ALA A 429 7.00 -6.80 3.35
C ALA A 429 6.78 -5.31 3.65
N LEU A 430 5.53 -4.87 3.88
CA LEU A 430 5.25 -3.51 4.34
C LEU A 430 5.81 -3.26 5.75
N LEU A 431 5.71 -4.24 6.64
CA LEU A 431 6.27 -4.14 7.98
C LEU A 431 7.81 -4.14 7.97
N ASP A 432 8.44 -4.95 7.11
CA ASP A 432 9.89 -4.91 6.88
C ASP A 432 10.35 -3.51 6.43
N TYR A 433 9.57 -2.87 5.55
CA TYR A 433 9.81 -1.49 5.16
C TYR A 433 9.66 -0.51 6.32
N CYS A 434 8.62 -0.67 7.16
CA CYS A 434 8.47 0.16 8.37
C CYS A 434 9.68 0.02 9.30
N LEU A 435 10.19 -1.20 9.49
CA LEU A 435 11.40 -1.47 10.27
C LEU A 435 12.65 -0.83 9.64
N HIS A 436 12.78 -0.87 8.30
CA HIS A 436 13.85 -0.16 7.57
C HIS A 436 13.78 1.34 7.82
N ALA A 437 12.65 1.96 7.50
CA ALA A 437 12.47 3.40 7.53
C ALA A 437 12.57 4.02 8.93
N THR A 438 12.43 3.20 9.99
CA THR A 438 12.55 3.64 11.39
C THR A 438 13.85 3.18 12.07
N ASN A 439 14.73 2.49 11.33
CA ASN A 439 16.01 1.92 11.81
C ASN A 439 15.87 0.86 12.91
N PHE A 440 14.82 0.02 12.87
CA PHE A 440 14.56 -1.07 13.84
C PHE A 440 14.82 -2.49 13.28
N GLN A 441 15.55 -2.62 12.17
CA GLN A 441 15.94 -3.92 11.62
C GLN A 441 16.86 -4.68 12.61
N PHE A 442 16.76 -6.02 12.64
CA PHE A 442 17.76 -6.84 13.32
C PHE A 442 19.08 -6.79 12.54
N ALA A 443 20.21 -6.86 13.24
CA ALA A 443 21.48 -7.14 12.58
C ALA A 443 21.36 -8.51 11.89
N LYS A 444 21.96 -8.66 10.69
CA LYS A 444 21.91 -9.92 9.90
C LYS A 444 22.43 -11.16 10.66
N GLU A 445 23.12 -10.97 11.78
CA GLU A 445 23.70 -12.02 12.60
C GLU A 445 22.71 -12.62 13.62
N ASP A 446 21.61 -11.93 13.95
CA ASP A 446 20.63 -12.37 14.98
C ASP A 446 19.49 -13.24 14.43
N LEU A 447 19.52 -13.61 13.14
CA LEU A 447 18.49 -14.43 12.46
C LEU A 447 18.91 -15.90 12.28
N ARG A 448 19.89 -16.39 13.04
CA ARG A 448 20.37 -17.78 12.99
C ARG A 448 20.06 -18.57 14.25
#